data_AF-A0A804MSY4-F1
#
_entry.id   AF-A0A804MSY4-F1
#
_cell.length_a   1.000
_cell.length_b   1.000
_cell.length_c   1.000
_cell.angle_alpha   90.00
_cell.angle_beta   90.00
_cell.angle_gamma   90.00
#
_symmetry.space_group_name_H-M   'P 1'
#
loop_
_entity.id
_entity.type
_entity.pdbx_description
1 polymer ?
#
loop_
_entity_poly.entity_id
_entity_poly.type
_entity_poly.pdbx_seq_one_letter_code
_entity_poly.pdbx_strand_id
1 'polypeptide(L)' 'LHHTEFGPAYRICQGYALIEYEKFEEVQVAIKDLDGADLYKQIMSVDWAFSSGPAKRKHTRKWSPPRARSRTPPRRRH' A
#
# COMPACT_ATOMS: atom_id res chain seq x y z
N LEU A 1 32.41 -18.41 24.26
CA LEU A 1 31.36 -17.61 24.95
C LEU A 1 30.96 -16.46 24.02
N HIS A 2 29.92 -16.66 23.21
CA HIS A 2 29.26 -15.57 22.49
C HIS A 2 27.80 -15.60 22.98
N HIS A 3 27.48 -14.78 23.96
CA HIS A 3 26.09 -14.52 24.35
C HIS A 3 25.46 -13.70 23.23
N THR A 4 24.68 -14.35 22.37
CA THR A 4 23.66 -13.64 21.59
C THR A 4 22.32 -14.09 22.11
N GLU A 5 21.89 -13.45 23.19
CA GLU A 5 20.55 -13.56 23.74
C GLU A 5 19.60 -12.77 22.85
N PHE A 6 18.99 -13.44 21.88
CA PHE A 6 17.70 -13.02 21.33
C PHE A 6 16.76 -14.22 21.40
N GLY A 7 16.34 -14.53 22.63
CA GLY A 7 15.17 -15.39 22.89
C GLY A 7 13.85 -14.61 22.74
N PRO A 8 12.73 -15.29 23.00
CA PRO A 8 11.78 -15.77 22.00
C PRO A 8 10.98 -14.65 21.31
N ALA A 9 10.72 -14.82 20.02
CA ALA A 9 9.50 -14.38 19.32
C ALA A 9 8.80 -13.08 19.81
N TYR A 10 9.53 -11.97 20.00
CA TYR A 10 8.92 -10.64 20.09
C TYR A 10 8.48 -10.20 18.68
N ARG A 11 7.59 -10.98 18.08
CA ARG A 11 7.05 -10.67 16.77
C ARG A 11 5.81 -9.81 17.01
N ILE A 12 5.90 -8.57 16.51
CA ILE A 12 4.83 -7.58 16.29
C ILE A 12 4.67 -6.55 17.42
N CYS A 13 5.56 -5.56 17.43
CA CYS A 13 5.24 -4.17 17.83
C CYS A 13 5.67 -3.20 16.72
N GLN A 14 5.32 -3.48 15.47
CA GLN A 14 5.66 -2.62 14.32
C GLN A 14 4.65 -1.48 14.12
N GLY A 15 4.14 -0.87 15.19
CA GLY A 15 3.29 0.33 15.10
C GLY A 15 1.95 0.15 14.36
N TYR A 16 1.48 -1.08 14.17
CA TYR A 16 0.17 -1.41 13.62
C TYR A 16 -0.54 -2.43 14.51
N ALA A 17 -1.87 -2.38 14.50
CA ALA A 17 -2.74 -3.36 15.14
C ALA A 17 -3.86 -3.75 14.17
N LEU A 18 -4.35 -4.98 14.28
CA LEU A 18 -5.56 -5.43 13.60
C LEU A 18 -6.66 -5.55 14.65
N ILE A 19 -7.80 -4.91 14.40
CA ILE A 19 -8.96 -4.92 15.28
C ILE A 19 -10.14 -5.43 14.45
N GLU A 20 -10.87 -6.40 15.00
CA GLU A 20 -12.07 -6.96 14.40
C GLU A 20 -13.28 -6.55 15.25
N TYR A 21 -14.32 -6.07 14.58
CA TYR A 21 -15.63 -5.83 15.19
C TYR A 21 -16.63 -6.80 14.59
N GLU A 22 -17.65 -7.16 15.36
CA GLU A 22 -18.69 -8.08 14.91
C GLU A 22 -19.53 -7.48 13.79
N LYS A 23 -19.80 -6.17 13.85
CA LYS A 23 -20.70 -5.48 12.93
C LYS A 23 -19.96 -4.53 12.01
N PHE A 24 -20.33 -4.58 10.74
CA PHE A 24 -19.80 -3.67 9.72
C PHE A 24 -20.02 -2.19 10.07
N GLU A 25 -21.19 -1.84 10.61
CA GLU A 25 -21.55 -0.47 11.00
C GLU A 25 -20.59 0.10 12.06
N GLU A 26 -20.19 -0.72 13.03
CA GLU A 26 -19.26 -0.33 14.09
C GLU A 26 -17.87 -0.02 13.51
N VAL A 27 -17.39 -0.84 12.56
CA VAL A 27 -16.13 -0.60 11.86
C VAL A 27 -16.19 0.70 11.05
N GLN A 28 -17.31 0.96 10.36
CA GLN A 28 -17.46 2.19 9.58
C GLN A 28 -17.41 3.45 10.44
N VAL A 29 -18.08 3.43 11.60
CA VAL A 29 -18.02 4.52 12.56
C VAL A 29 -16.60 4.69 13.10
N ALA A 30 -15.95 3.59 13.50
CA ALA A 30 -14.59 3.63 14.02
C ALA A 30 -13.57 4.18 13.00
N ILE A 31 -13.60 3.73 11.74
CA ILE A 31 -12.72 4.27 10.68
C ILE A 31 -12.96 5.77 10.50
N LYS A 32 -14.22 6.20 10.44
CA LYS A 32 -14.56 7.61 10.22
C LYS A 32 -14.09 8.52 11.37
N ASP A 33 -14.17 8.04 12.60
CA ASP A 33 -13.88 8.85 13.78
C ASP A 33 -12.40 8.79 14.19
N LEU A 34 -11.70 7.68 13.90
CA LEU A 34 -10.34 7.43 14.36
C LEU A 34 -9.26 7.62 13.28
N ASP A 35 -9.59 7.55 11.99
CA ASP A 35 -8.60 7.83 10.95
C ASP A 35 -8.14 9.29 11.02
N GLY A 36 -6.84 9.49 11.25
CA GLY A 36 -6.25 10.80 11.47
C GLY A 36 -6.35 11.32 12.92
N ALA A 37 -6.91 10.54 13.85
CA ALA A 37 -6.97 10.93 15.26
C ALA A 37 -5.60 10.85 15.96
N ASP A 38 -5.41 11.67 16.98
CA ASP A 38 -4.22 11.64 17.81
C ASP A 38 -4.32 10.56 18.90
N LEU A 39 -3.29 9.72 19.00
CA LEU A 39 -3.08 8.79 20.11
C LEU A 39 -1.68 8.96 20.66
N TYR A 40 -1.57 9.40 21.91
CA TYR A 40 -0.29 9.68 22.57
C TYR A 40 0.63 10.60 21.74
N LYS A 41 0.07 11.65 21.12
CA LYS A 41 0.76 12.62 20.25
C LYS A 41 1.25 12.05 18.91
N GLN A 42 0.76 10.88 18.53
CA GLN A 42 1.00 10.29 17.23
C GLN A 42 -0.32 10.18 16.49
N ILE A 43 -0.37 10.68 15.26
CA ILE A 43 -1.52 10.52 14.37
C ILE A 43 -1.59 9.05 13.96
N MET A 44 -2.73 8.41 14.21
CA MET A 44 -3.01 7.06 13.72
C MET A 44 -3.70 7.11 12.36
N SER A 45 -3.47 6.09 11.55
CA SER A 45 -4.25 5.83 10.34
C SER A 45 -5.05 4.56 10.54
N VAL A 46 -6.33 4.59 10.17
CA VAL A 46 -7.26 3.48 10.36
C VAL A 46 -7.91 3.16 9.03
N ASP A 47 -7.67 1.95 8.54
CA ASP A 47 -8.11 1.50 7.22
C ASP A 47 -8.66 0.07 7.30
N TRP A 48 -9.37 -0.34 6.25
CA TRP A 48 -9.81 -1.73 6.08
C TRP A 48 -8.62 -2.67 5.95
N ALA A 49 -8.58 -3.72 6.78
CA ALA A 49 -7.52 -4.74 6.72
C ALA A 49 -7.51 -5.54 5.41
N PHE A 50 -8.70 -5.77 4.83
CA PHE A 50 -8.87 -6.59 3.63
C PHE A 50 -9.80 -5.91 2.63
N SER A 51 -9.56 -6.18 1.34
CA SER A 51 -10.41 -5.72 0.24
C SER A 51 -10.89 -6.90 -0.61
N SER A 52 -12.04 -6.75 -1.27
CA SER A 52 -12.59 -7.77 -2.16
C SER A 52 -11.82 -7.80 -3.49
N GLY A 53 -10.69 -8.50 -3.50
CA GLY A 53 -9.89 -8.74 -4.68
C GLY A 53 -8.82 -7.67 -4.97
N PRO A 54 -8.05 -7.84 -6.07
CA PRO A 54 -6.92 -6.98 -6.37
C PRO A 54 -7.38 -5.54 -6.65
N ALA A 55 -6.62 -4.57 -6.15
CA ALA A 55 -6.84 -3.16 -6.45
C ALA A 55 -6.91 -2.96 -7.97
N LYS A 56 -7.99 -2.35 -8.45
CA LYS A 56 -8.16 -1.98 -9.86
C LYS A 56 -7.14 -0.90 -10.22
N ARG A 57 -5.91 -1.30 -10.54
CA ARG A 57 -4.91 -0.41 -11.11
C ARG A 57 -5.50 0.12 -12.40
N LYS A 58 -5.94 1.39 -12.41
CA LYS A 58 -6.12 2.13 -13.67
C LYS A 58 -4.79 1.98 -14.40
N HIS A 59 -4.82 1.41 -15.60
CA HIS A 59 -3.65 1.16 -16.44
C HIS A 59 -3.03 2.51 -16.84
N THR A 60 -2.34 3.17 -15.90
CA THR A 60 -1.57 4.41 -16.11
C THR A 60 -0.15 4.10 -16.53
N ARG A 61 0.12 2.85 -16.98
CA ARG A 61 1.11 2.66 -18.04
C ARG A 61 0.54 3.38 -19.26
N LYS A 62 0.73 4.71 -19.26
CA LYS A 62 0.84 5.53 -20.44
C LYS A 62 1.83 4.75 -21.28
N TRP A 63 1.26 4.06 -22.26
CA TRP A 63 1.95 3.65 -23.46
C TRP A 63 2.92 4.78 -23.78
N SER A 64 4.21 4.55 -23.56
CA SER A 64 5.24 5.42 -24.12
C SER A 64 4.80 5.60 -25.58
N PRO A 65 4.57 6.84 -26.07
CA PRO A 65 4.14 7.02 -27.45
C PRO A 65 5.12 6.21 -28.30
N PRO A 66 4.64 5.36 -29.24
CA PRO A 66 5.50 4.37 -29.88
C PRO A 66 6.75 5.10 -30.29
N ARG A 67 7.87 4.77 -29.61
CA ARG A 67 9.14 5.46 -29.80
C ARG A 67 9.31 5.48 -31.29
N ALA A 68 9.29 6.67 -31.87
CA ALA A 68 9.39 6.89 -33.30
C ALA A 68 10.70 6.25 -33.73
N ARG A 69 10.66 4.94 -34.04
CA ARG A 69 11.72 4.28 -34.78
C ARG A 69 11.64 4.98 -36.11
N SER A 70 12.61 5.88 -36.29
CA SER A 70 12.80 6.68 -37.49
C SER A 70 12.40 5.85 -38.69
N ARG A 71 11.41 6.36 -39.43
CA ARG A 71 11.16 5.91 -40.80
C ARG A 71 12.53 5.83 -41.45
N THR A 72 12.89 4.60 -41.79
CA THR A 72 14.08 4.24 -42.54
C THR A 72 14.41 5.38 -43.53
N PRO A 73 15.62 5.99 -43.46
CA PRO A 73 15.91 7.19 -44.24
C PRO A 73 15.65 6.92 -45.72
N PRO A 74 15.01 7.85 -46.46
CA PRO A 74 14.63 7.60 -47.83
C PRO A 74 15.88 7.23 -48.65
N ARG A 75 15.85 6.06 -49.28
CA ARG A 75 16.90 5.63 -50.22
C ARG A 75 16.94 6.63 -51.39
N ARG A 76 18.00 7.42 -51.44
CA ARG A 76 18.36 8.32 -52.54
C ARG A 76 18.53 7.47 -53.81
N ARG A 77 17.64 7.63 -54.80
CA ARG A 77 17.84 7.07 -56.15
C ARG A 77 18.81 8.00 -56.90
N HIS A 78 19.91 7.44 -57.39
CA HIS A 78 20.81 8.03 -58.39
C HIS A 78 20.24 7.76 -59.78
#